data_AF-A0A2V8I668-F1
#
_entry.id   AF-A0A2V8I668-F1
#
_cell.length_a   1.000
_cell.length_b   1.000
_cell.length_c   1.000
_cell.angle_alpha   90.00
_cell.angle_beta   90.00
_cell.angle_gamma   90.00
#
_symmetry.space_group_name_H-M   'P 1'
#
loop_
_entity.id
_entity.type
_entity.pdbx_description
1 polymer ?
#
loop_
_entity_poly.entity_id
_entity_poly.type
_entity_poly.pdbx_seq_one_letter_code
_entity_poly.pdbx_strand_id
1 'polypeptide(L)'
;MEAVRQRVIQTLSSRYRLLVLTNREVRDWIMKLLDQWFGMTYNQIVVAVLVAVLGIVNTLTVSITDRKRELGIMQAVGGFRNQIRWTVWIEALTIGVMGLILGTCLGAVNLYYTLGMIKRDLGGIGLDYIFPSAFMMLMVPIILGAAWIAALGPGEAAVRGSLVEALEYE
;
A
#
# COMPACT_ATOMS: atom_id res chain seq x y z
N MET A 1 -7.81 -39.71 14.78
CA MET A 1 -6.77 -39.03 15.59
C MET A 1 -7.33 -38.65 16.97
N GLU A 2 -8.55 -38.09 17.07
CA GLU A 2 -9.23 -37.85 18.36
C GLU A 2 -9.36 -39.10 19.25
N ALA A 3 -9.64 -40.27 18.67
CA ALA A 3 -9.83 -41.51 19.43
C ALA A 3 -8.56 -42.02 20.12
N VAL A 4 -7.37 -41.71 19.59
CA VAL A 4 -6.07 -42.09 20.18
C VAL A 4 -5.72 -41.14 21.32
N ARG A 5 -6.03 -39.84 21.15
CA ARG A 5 -5.88 -38.81 22.20
C ARG A 5 -6.70 -39.16 23.44
N GLN A 6 -7.96 -39.57 23.27
CA GLN A 6 -8.82 -39.93 24.41
C GLN A 6 -8.30 -41.16 25.18
N ARG A 7 -7.75 -42.17 24.49
CA ARG A 7 -7.16 -43.36 25.16
C ARG A 7 -5.88 -43.04 25.94
N VAL A 8 -5.06 -42.12 25.45
CA VAL A 8 -3.82 -41.70 26.13
C VAL A 8 -4.12 -40.83 27.36
N ILE A 9 -5.09 -39.91 27.26
CA ILE A 9 -5.51 -39.06 28.37
C ILE A 9 -6.16 -39.87 29.51
N GLN A 10 -6.94 -40.90 29.20
CA GLN A 10 -7.53 -41.78 30.23
C GLN A 10 -6.50 -42.65 30.96
N THR A 11 -5.39 -43.03 30.32
CA THR A 11 -4.42 -43.98 30.90
C THR A 11 -3.31 -43.28 31.71
N LEU A 12 -3.00 -42.01 31.45
CA LEU A 12 -1.81 -41.32 31.98
C LEU A 12 -2.08 -40.03 32.77
N SER A 13 -3.34 -39.61 32.94
CA SER A 13 -3.69 -38.32 33.57
C SER A 13 -3.43 -38.21 35.07
N SER A 14 -3.17 -39.31 35.77
CA SER A 14 -3.08 -39.30 37.25
C SER A 14 -1.72 -38.90 37.82
N ARG A 15 -0.63 -38.79 37.03
CA ARG A 15 0.72 -38.54 37.61
C ARG A 15 1.53 -37.39 37.02
N TYR A 16 1.22 -36.91 35.82
CA TYR A 16 1.89 -35.75 35.23
C TYR A 16 0.89 -34.88 34.47
N ARG A 17 0.94 -33.55 34.67
CA ARG A 17 0.23 -32.54 33.86
C ARG A 17 0.81 -32.52 32.44
N LEU A 18 0.57 -33.56 31.67
CA LEU A 18 1.01 -33.67 30.29
C LEU A 18 0.05 -32.88 29.39
N LEU A 19 0.50 -31.71 28.94
CA LEU A 19 -0.09 -30.98 27.82
C LEU A 19 0.18 -31.78 26.54
N VAL A 20 -0.74 -32.66 26.16
CA VAL A 20 -0.72 -33.33 24.85
C VAL A 20 -1.21 -32.31 23.81
N LEU A 21 -0.29 -31.43 23.41
CA LEU A 21 -0.47 -30.51 22.29
C LEU A 21 -0.31 -31.32 21.00
N THR A 22 -1.42 -31.52 20.29
CA THR A 22 -1.38 -32.14 18.97
C THR A 22 -0.73 -31.14 17.99
N ASN A 23 0.10 -31.59 17.03
CA ASN A 23 0.78 -30.69 16.07
C ASN A 23 -0.21 -29.74 15.34
N ARG A 24 -1.46 -30.19 15.14
CA ARG A 24 -2.56 -29.35 14.60
C ARG A 24 -2.97 -28.20 15.53
N GLU A 25 -3.09 -28.43 16.84
CA GLU A 25 -3.47 -27.38 17.81
C GLU A 25 -2.37 -26.31 17.96
N VAL A 26 -1.09 -26.70 17.92
CA VAL A 26 0.04 -25.76 17.93
C VAL A 26 0.06 -24.94 16.65
N ARG A 27 -0.11 -25.59 15.49
CA ARG A 27 -0.17 -24.90 14.20
C ARG A 27 -1.34 -23.93 14.14
N ASP A 28 -2.53 -24.33 14.58
CA ASP A 28 -3.72 -23.48 14.55
C ASP A 28 -3.58 -22.28 15.51
N TRP A 29 -2.91 -22.46 16.65
CA TRP A 29 -2.57 -21.37 17.56
C TRP A 29 -1.57 -20.39 16.93
N ILE A 30 -0.51 -20.89 16.32
CA ILE A 30 0.49 -20.07 15.61
C ILE A 30 -0.15 -19.32 14.44
N MET A 31 -0.98 -20.00 13.63
CA MET A 31 -1.64 -19.40 12.47
C MET A 31 -2.63 -18.32 12.90
N LYS A 32 -3.43 -18.54 13.97
CA LYS A 32 -4.31 -17.49 14.50
C LYS A 32 -3.57 -16.25 14.98
N LEU A 33 -2.44 -16.43 15.66
CA LEU A 33 -1.57 -15.33 16.04
C LEU A 33 -1.11 -14.58 14.79
N LEU A 34 -0.48 -15.27 13.85
CA LEU A 34 0.04 -14.69 12.61
C LEU A 34 -1.04 -13.96 11.79
N ASP A 35 -2.22 -14.56 11.62
CA ASP A 35 -3.34 -13.97 10.90
C ASP A 35 -3.83 -12.68 11.57
N GLN A 36 -3.84 -12.63 12.91
CA GLN A 36 -4.19 -11.41 13.64
C GLN A 36 -3.16 -10.30 13.43
N TRP A 37 -1.86 -10.64 13.49
CA TRP A 37 -0.77 -9.68 13.20
C TRP A 37 -0.86 -9.17 11.76
N PHE A 38 -1.05 -10.05 10.79
CA PHE A 38 -1.21 -9.67 9.38
C PHE A 38 -2.47 -8.85 9.15
N GLY A 39 -3.59 -9.16 9.81
CA GLY A 39 -4.83 -8.39 9.74
C GLY A 39 -4.63 -6.93 10.17
N MET A 40 -3.86 -6.69 11.23
CA MET A 40 -3.51 -5.32 11.64
C MET A 40 -2.64 -4.61 10.59
N THR A 41 -1.65 -5.30 10.02
CA THR A 41 -0.80 -4.75 8.96
C THR A 41 -1.60 -4.41 7.71
N TYR A 42 -2.54 -5.27 7.29
CA TYR A 42 -3.39 -4.99 6.13
C TYR A 42 -4.25 -3.74 6.34
N ASN A 43 -4.81 -3.54 7.53
CA ASN A 43 -5.54 -2.32 7.86
C ASN A 43 -4.64 -1.07 7.79
N GLN A 44 -3.40 -1.16 8.27
CA GLN A 44 -2.44 -0.05 8.17
C GLN A 44 -2.08 0.29 6.72
N ILE A 45 -1.95 -0.71 5.84
CA ILE A 45 -1.69 -0.49 4.41
C ILE A 45 -2.83 0.31 3.78
N VAL A 46 -4.08 -0.02 4.09
CA VAL A 46 -5.25 0.73 3.59
C VAL A 46 -5.17 2.20 4.02
N VAL A 47 -4.89 2.47 5.29
CA VAL A 47 -4.74 3.85 5.79
C VAL A 47 -3.57 4.56 5.10
N ALA A 48 -2.43 3.88 4.92
CA ALA A 48 -1.27 4.46 4.24
C ALA A 48 -1.58 4.85 2.78
N VAL A 49 -2.33 4.01 2.06
CA VAL A 49 -2.78 4.32 0.69
C VAL A 49 -3.70 5.54 0.68
N LEU A 50 -4.63 5.65 1.64
CA LEU A 50 -5.50 6.83 1.75
C LEU A 50 -4.69 8.12 1.98
N VAL A 51 -3.73 8.08 2.90
CA VAL A 51 -2.84 9.24 3.17
C VAL A 51 -2.02 9.59 1.94
N ALA A 52 -1.50 8.60 1.21
CA ALA A 52 -0.76 8.82 -0.04
C ALA A 52 -1.62 9.49 -1.11
N VAL A 53 -2.88 9.04 -1.30
CA VAL A 53 -3.84 9.66 -2.22
C VAL A 53 -4.08 11.12 -1.86
N LEU A 54 -4.34 11.42 -0.58
CA LEU A 54 -4.51 12.80 -0.11
C LEU A 54 -3.26 13.65 -0.36
N GLY A 55 -2.07 13.08 -0.16
CA GLY A 55 -0.80 13.73 -0.48
C GLY A 55 -0.70 14.09 -1.96
N ILE A 56 -1.02 13.15 -2.86
CA ILE A 56 -1.02 13.39 -4.31
C ILE A 56 -2.02 14.50 -4.68
N VAL A 57 -3.24 14.45 -4.15
CA VAL A 57 -4.27 15.48 -4.38
C VAL A 57 -3.75 16.86 -3.97
N ASN A 58 -3.13 16.96 -2.78
CA ASN A 58 -2.59 18.21 -2.28
C ASN A 58 -1.46 18.75 -3.17
N THR A 59 -0.51 17.89 -3.57
CA THR A 59 0.58 18.27 -4.47
C THR A 59 0.07 18.76 -5.81
N LEU A 60 -0.88 18.04 -6.43
CA LEU A 60 -1.47 18.45 -7.70
C LEU A 60 -2.22 19.77 -7.57
N THR A 61 -2.97 19.95 -6.48
CA THR A 61 -3.73 21.19 -6.24
C THR A 61 -2.81 22.41 -6.14
N VAL A 62 -1.69 22.29 -5.41
CA VAL A 62 -0.66 23.34 -5.34
C VAL A 62 -0.07 23.59 -6.73
N SER A 63 0.36 22.54 -7.41
CA SER A 63 1.00 22.66 -8.73
C SER A 63 0.09 23.26 -9.81
N ILE A 64 -1.21 22.94 -9.78
CA ILE A 64 -2.22 23.57 -10.64
C ILE A 64 -2.37 25.04 -10.28
N THR A 65 -2.43 25.36 -9.00
CA THR A 65 -2.61 26.73 -8.52
C THR A 65 -1.48 27.63 -8.96
N ASP A 66 -0.23 27.17 -8.87
CA ASP A 66 0.94 27.91 -9.32
C ASP A 66 0.94 28.17 -10.84
N ARG A 67 0.35 27.24 -11.62
CA ARG A 67 0.30 27.32 -13.09
C ARG A 67 -1.04 27.78 -13.65
N LYS A 68 -1.95 28.30 -12.81
CA LYS A 68 -3.27 28.77 -13.25
C LYS A 68 -3.19 29.76 -14.42
N ARG A 69 -2.26 30.71 -14.35
CA ARG A 69 -2.07 31.72 -15.39
C ARG A 69 -1.62 31.12 -16.72
N GLU A 70 -0.73 30.14 -16.69
CA GLU A 70 -0.27 29.43 -17.89
C GLU A 70 -1.42 28.62 -18.53
N LEU A 71 -2.22 27.95 -17.70
CA LEU A 71 -3.41 27.20 -18.14
C LEU A 71 -4.49 28.11 -18.74
N GLY A 72 -4.68 29.31 -18.16
CA GLY A 72 -5.59 30.33 -18.69
C GLY A 72 -5.16 30.85 -20.07
N ILE A 73 -3.86 31.14 -20.23
CA ILE A 73 -3.29 31.53 -21.54
C ILE A 73 -3.46 30.40 -22.56
N MET A 74 -3.18 29.15 -22.16
CA MET A 74 -3.34 27.99 -23.04
C MET A 74 -4.79 27.85 -23.54
N GLN A 75 -5.79 28.09 -22.69
CA GLN A 75 -7.20 28.07 -23.10
C GLN A 75 -7.57 29.26 -24.00
N ALA A 76 -7.06 30.46 -23.72
CA ALA A 76 -7.32 31.65 -24.53
C ALA A 76 -6.81 31.53 -25.97
N VAL A 77 -5.72 30.79 -26.18
CA VAL A 77 -5.15 30.51 -27.53
C VAL A 77 -5.81 29.29 -28.20
N GLY A 78 -6.83 28.67 -27.58
CA GLY A 78 -7.61 27.55 -28.13
C GLY A 78 -7.18 26.16 -27.65
N GLY A 79 -6.44 26.08 -26.55
CA GLY A 79 -5.99 24.81 -25.96
C GLY A 79 -7.15 23.88 -25.57
N PHE A 80 -7.05 22.62 -25.97
CA PHE A 80 -8.08 21.61 -25.72
C PHE A 80 -8.14 21.23 -24.23
N ARG A 81 -9.33 21.21 -23.62
CA ARG A 81 -9.57 20.77 -22.22
C ARG A 81 -8.97 19.39 -21.92
N ASN A 82 -8.89 18.52 -22.92
CA ASN A 82 -8.26 17.21 -22.78
C ASN A 82 -6.74 17.30 -22.59
N GLN A 83 -6.07 18.28 -23.17
CA GLN A 83 -4.62 18.47 -23.01
C GLN A 83 -4.26 18.81 -21.57
N ILE A 84 -5.05 19.69 -20.94
CA ILE A 84 -4.89 20.06 -19.52
C ILE A 84 -5.08 18.83 -18.62
N ARG A 85 -6.14 18.04 -18.87
CA ARG A 85 -6.37 16.79 -18.14
C ARG A 85 -5.19 15.84 -18.30
N TRP A 86 -4.71 15.61 -19.52
CA TRP A 86 -3.57 14.73 -19.80
C TRP A 86 -2.30 15.16 -19.07
N THR A 87 -2.02 16.45 -18.97
CA THR A 87 -0.87 16.94 -18.18
C THR A 87 -1.01 16.56 -16.71
N VAL A 88 -2.18 16.77 -16.10
CA VAL A 88 -2.43 16.40 -14.69
C VAL A 88 -2.33 14.87 -14.48
N TRP A 89 -2.82 14.08 -15.44
CA TRP A 89 -2.69 12.62 -15.44
C TRP A 89 -1.22 12.18 -15.42
N ILE A 90 -0.39 12.77 -16.28
CA ILE A 90 1.03 12.44 -16.39
C ILE A 90 1.77 12.81 -15.09
N GLU A 91 1.44 13.94 -14.46
CA GLU A 91 2.03 14.32 -13.18
C GLU A 91 1.68 13.35 -12.06
N ALA A 92 0.39 13.01 -11.94
CA ALA A 92 -0.06 12.05 -10.94
C ALA A 92 0.61 10.68 -11.13
N LEU A 93 0.70 10.22 -12.38
CA LEU A 93 1.37 8.96 -12.74
C LEU A 93 2.86 9.02 -12.43
N THR A 94 3.53 10.14 -12.71
CA THR A 94 4.95 10.33 -12.40
C THR A 94 5.20 10.26 -10.90
N ILE A 95 4.37 10.92 -10.09
CA ILE A 95 4.45 10.86 -8.63
C ILE A 95 4.21 9.42 -8.13
N GLY A 96 3.19 8.74 -8.67
CA GLY A 96 2.88 7.36 -8.33
C GLY A 96 4.00 6.37 -8.67
N VAL A 97 4.60 6.50 -9.86
CA VAL A 97 5.73 5.66 -10.30
C VAL A 97 6.97 5.92 -9.46
N MET A 98 7.29 7.19 -9.15
CA MET A 98 8.40 7.54 -8.27
C MET A 98 8.19 6.96 -6.87
N GLY A 99 6.98 7.08 -6.32
CA GLY A 99 6.61 6.48 -5.04
C GLY A 99 6.72 4.96 -5.05
N LEU A 100 6.32 4.30 -6.13
CA LEU A 100 6.45 2.86 -6.30
C LEU A 100 7.92 2.43 -6.32
N ILE A 101 8.77 3.10 -7.12
CA ILE A 101 10.20 2.77 -7.22
C ILE A 101 10.88 2.94 -5.86
N LEU A 102 10.68 4.10 -5.22
CA LEU A 102 11.29 4.39 -3.92
C LEU A 102 10.75 3.48 -2.82
N GLY A 103 9.44 3.27 -2.75
CA GLY A 103 8.81 2.40 -1.76
C GLY A 103 9.26 0.95 -1.90
N THR A 104 9.37 0.44 -3.12
CA THR A 104 9.87 -0.93 -3.40
C THR A 104 11.32 -1.07 -2.97
N CYS A 105 12.17 -0.09 -3.33
CA CYS A 105 13.58 -0.11 -3.00
C CYS A 105 13.79 -0.07 -1.48
N LEU A 106 13.16 0.88 -0.79
CA LEU A 106 13.24 1.00 0.67
C LEU A 106 12.64 -0.22 1.38
N GLY A 107 11.54 -0.77 0.87
CA GLY A 107 10.91 -1.98 1.39
C GLY A 107 11.81 -3.21 1.27
N ALA A 108 12.46 -3.40 0.12
CA ALA A 108 13.40 -4.50 -0.10
C ALA A 108 14.62 -4.41 0.82
N VAL A 109 15.17 -3.20 0.98
CA VAL A 109 16.28 -2.93 1.92
C VAL A 109 15.85 -3.23 3.35
N ASN A 110 14.68 -2.77 3.79
CA ASN A 110 14.15 -3.04 5.12
C ASN A 110 13.94 -4.54 5.37
N LEU A 111 13.36 -5.26 4.40
CA LEU A 111 13.17 -6.71 4.47
C LEU A 111 14.52 -7.43 4.64
N TYR A 112 15.54 -7.03 3.89
CA TYR A 112 16.89 -7.58 4.00
C TYR A 112 17.50 -7.36 5.39
N TYR A 113 17.42 -6.13 5.93
CA TYR A 113 17.94 -5.82 7.26
C TYR A 113 17.19 -6.56 8.37
N THR A 114 15.87 -6.60 8.31
CA THR A 114 15.02 -7.27 9.30
C THR A 114 15.29 -8.77 9.35
N LEU A 115 15.39 -9.42 8.18
CA LEU A 115 15.78 -10.84 8.11
C LEU A 115 17.19 -11.07 8.63
N GLY A 116 18.13 -10.16 8.36
CA GLY A 116 19.48 -10.23 8.92
C GLY A 116 19.52 -10.14 10.45
N MET A 117 18.68 -9.28 11.04
CA MET A 117 18.55 -9.13 12.49
C MET A 117 17.94 -10.38 13.13
N ILE A 118 16.82 -10.87 12.59
CA ILE A 118 16.12 -12.06 13.10
C ILE A 118 17.02 -13.31 13.02
N LYS A 119 17.82 -13.46 11.96
CA LYS A 119 18.79 -14.57 11.83
C LYS A 119 19.81 -14.61 12.98
N ARG A 120 20.27 -13.44 13.45
CA ARG A 120 21.20 -13.34 14.58
C ARG A 120 20.52 -13.71 15.89
N ASP A 121 19.30 -13.23 16.09
CA ASP A 121 18.56 -13.41 17.35
C ASP A 121 18.02 -14.85 17.54
N LEU A 122 17.68 -15.54 16.45
CA LEU A 122 17.17 -16.93 16.47
C LEU A 122 18.26 -18.01 16.35
N GLY A 123 19.53 -17.67 16.58
CA GLY A 123 20.61 -18.67 16.62
C GLY A 123 20.99 -19.28 15.27
N GLY A 124 20.83 -18.54 14.16
CA GLY A 124 21.31 -18.98 12.85
C GLY A 124 20.37 -19.90 12.07
N ILE A 125 19.10 -20.04 12.49
CA ILE A 125 18.06 -20.66 11.65
C ILE A 125 17.94 -19.80 10.38
N GLY A 126 18.29 -20.40 9.23
CA GLY A 126 18.27 -19.73 7.93
C GLY A 126 16.86 -19.40 7.50
N LEU A 127 16.38 -18.19 7.81
CA LEU A 127 15.20 -17.64 7.16
C LEU A 127 15.58 -17.21 5.74
N ASP A 128 15.12 -17.94 4.74
CA ASP A 128 15.35 -17.56 3.35
C ASP A 128 14.66 -16.25 3.02
N TYR A 129 15.35 -15.40 2.27
CA TYR A 129 14.79 -14.16 1.75
C TYR A 129 13.80 -14.52 0.63
N ILE A 130 12.52 -14.62 0.97
CA ILE A 130 11.45 -14.75 0.00
C ILE A 130 10.87 -13.36 -0.24
N PHE A 131 11.20 -12.77 -1.39
CA PHE A 131 10.55 -11.55 -1.83
C PHE A 131 9.12 -11.86 -2.30
N PRO A 132 8.08 -11.24 -1.72
CA PRO A 132 6.69 -11.54 -2.07
C PRO A 132 6.30 -10.89 -3.41
N SER A 133 6.82 -11.43 -4.52
CA SER A 133 6.60 -10.91 -5.88
C SER A 133 5.13 -10.87 -6.28
N ALA A 134 4.33 -11.85 -5.85
CA ALA A 134 2.88 -11.88 -6.08
C ALA A 134 2.16 -10.69 -5.44
N PHE A 135 2.51 -10.34 -4.19
CA PHE A 135 1.94 -9.17 -3.51
C PHE A 135 2.37 -7.87 -4.20
N MET A 136 3.64 -7.81 -4.64
CA MET A 136 4.17 -6.68 -5.40
C MET A 136 3.39 -6.47 -6.71
N MET A 137 3.17 -7.53 -7.48
CA MET A 137 2.39 -7.48 -8.73
C MET A 137 0.95 -7.02 -8.51
N LEU A 138 0.34 -7.35 -7.38
CA LEU A 138 -1.00 -6.88 -7.01
C LEU A 138 -1.00 -5.39 -6.61
N MET A 139 0.04 -4.94 -5.90
CA MET A 139 0.12 -3.56 -5.40
C MET A 139 0.38 -2.53 -6.50
N VAL A 140 1.13 -2.88 -7.56
CA VAL A 140 1.41 -1.98 -8.69
C VAL A 140 0.13 -1.38 -9.29
N PRO A 141 -0.86 -2.18 -9.77
CA PRO A 141 -2.09 -1.63 -10.33
C PRO A 141 -2.93 -0.88 -9.29
N ILE A 142 -2.86 -1.26 -8.01
CA ILE A 142 -3.58 -0.55 -6.93
C ILE A 142 -2.99 0.86 -6.74
N ILE A 143 -1.66 0.98 -6.70
CA ILE A 143 -0.98 2.28 -6.54
C ILE A 143 -1.22 3.16 -7.77
N LEU A 144 -1.11 2.61 -8.98
CA LEU A 144 -1.39 3.35 -10.20
C LEU A 144 -2.86 3.76 -10.28
N GLY A 145 -3.78 2.87 -9.91
CA GLY A 145 -5.21 3.17 -9.83
C GLY A 145 -5.52 4.23 -8.76
N ALA A 146 -4.85 4.20 -7.62
CA ALA A 146 -4.99 5.20 -6.57
C ALA A 146 -4.48 6.58 -7.03
N ALA A 147 -3.32 6.64 -7.68
CA ALA A 147 -2.80 7.86 -8.30
C ALA A 147 -3.75 8.37 -9.39
N TRP A 148 -4.36 7.46 -10.15
CA TRP A 148 -5.35 7.80 -11.17
C TRP A 148 -6.60 8.45 -10.53
N ILE A 149 -7.16 7.81 -9.51
CA ILE A 149 -8.31 8.33 -8.76
C ILE A 149 -7.99 9.69 -8.11
N ALA A 150 -6.79 9.84 -7.56
CA ALA A 150 -6.31 11.09 -6.97
C ALA A 150 -6.28 12.24 -7.98
N ALA A 151 -6.00 11.97 -9.25
CA ALA A 151 -5.89 12.97 -10.30
C ALA A 151 -7.25 13.50 -10.80
N LEU A 152 -8.34 12.75 -10.63
CA LEU A 152 -9.66 13.09 -11.16
C LEU A 152 -10.19 14.43 -10.61
N GLY A 153 -10.15 14.60 -9.29
CA GLY A 153 -10.58 15.83 -8.61
C GLY A 153 -9.82 17.09 -9.08
N PRO A 154 -8.48 17.13 -8.92
CA PRO A 154 -7.67 18.26 -9.36
C PRO A 154 -7.71 18.46 -10.89
N GLY A 155 -7.82 17.39 -11.69
CA GLY A 155 -7.95 17.48 -13.14
C GLY A 155 -9.21 18.22 -13.60
N GLU A 156 -10.33 18.08 -12.89
CA GLU A 156 -11.52 18.89 -13.14
C GLU A 156 -11.38 20.31 -12.63
N ALA A 157 -10.77 20.50 -11.45
CA ALA A 157 -10.54 21.82 -10.88
C ALA A 157 -9.65 22.69 -11.79
N ALA A 158 -8.61 22.11 -12.41
CA ALA A 158 -7.74 22.79 -13.37
C ALA A 158 -8.50 23.35 -14.58
N VAL A 159 -9.45 22.58 -15.11
CA VAL A 159 -10.22 22.98 -16.31
C VAL A 159 -11.27 24.05 -15.98
N ARG A 160 -11.89 23.99 -14.80
CA ARG A 160 -12.91 24.96 -14.38
C ARG A 160 -12.30 26.27 -13.90
N GLY A 161 -11.21 26.20 -13.14
CA GLY A 161 -10.55 27.37 -12.57
C GLY A 161 -10.06 28.37 -13.61
N SER A 162 -9.49 27.87 -14.72
CA SER A 162 -9.02 28.73 -15.81
C SER A 162 -10.14 29.42 -16.60
N LEU A 163 -11.37 28.90 -16.55
CA LEU A 163 -12.50 29.42 -17.32
C LEU A 163 -13.24 30.55 -16.60
N VAL A 164 -13.25 30.52 -15.26
CA VAL A 164 -13.88 31.57 -14.43
C VAL A 164 -13.09 32.87 -14.54
N GLU A 165 -11.77 32.80 -14.55
CA GLU A 165 -10.89 33.98 -14.58
C GLU A 165 -10.81 34.59 -16.00
N ALA A 166 -11.03 33.80 -17.04
CA ALA A 166 -11.20 34.30 -18.40
C ALA A 166 -12.49 35.14 -18.57
N LEU A 167 -13.52 34.88 -17.76
CA LEU A 167 -14.78 35.63 -17.74
C LEU A 167 -14.72 36.86 -16.81
N GLU A 168 -13.79 36.89 -15.85
CA GLU A 168 -13.62 38.01 -14.91
C GLU A 168 -12.84 39.19 -15.52
N TYR A 169 -12.28 39.00 -16.72
CA TYR A 169 -11.55 40.00 -17.50
C TYR A 169 -12.37 40.65 -18.64
N GLU A 170 -13.66 40.32 -18.77
CA GLU A 170 -14.65 41.06 -19.58
C GLU A 170 -15.55 41.94 -18.70
#